data_AF-A0A0A1VAG2-F1
#
_entry.id   AF-A0A0A1VAG2-F1
#
_cell.length_a   1.000
_cell.length_b   1.000
_cell.length_c   1.000
_cell.angle_alpha   90.00
_cell.angle_beta   90.00
_cell.angle_gamma   90.00
#
_symmetry.space_group_name_H-M   'P 1'
#
loop_
_entity.id
_entity.type
_entity.pdbx_description
1 polymer ?
#
loop_
_entity_poly.entity_id
_entity_poly.type
_entity_poly.pdbx_seq_one_letter_code
_entity_poly.pdbx_strand_id
1 'polypeptide(L)'
;MLALDAQTYEDMAQVLETLAVLLGRPGSGIRLWRRTSEQLAMLQRQIPPKWQGKKVYFELHGGTSATAAGEASFIGQTLQGLGLVNIAGRDLPMYPRLNPEYVVRANPDLIITMAETAIPPSNRQGWNRIAALRNNGHCRIPNDEYDILVRPGPRIDEAARLIVQCLQRLALPNAAMSKQ
;
A
#
# COMPACT_ATOMS: atom_id res chain seq x y z
N MET A 1 13.14 17.69 -23.63
CA MET A 1 12.12 16.68 -23.28
C MET A 1 11.87 16.82 -21.79
N LEU A 2 10.65 17.16 -21.38
CA LEU A 2 10.30 17.25 -19.95
C LEU A 2 10.01 15.83 -19.46
N ALA A 3 10.86 15.30 -18.59
CA ALA A 3 10.59 14.05 -17.88
C ALA A 3 9.88 14.40 -16.57
N LEU A 4 8.64 13.94 -16.43
CA LEU A 4 7.88 14.03 -15.18
C LEU A 4 8.02 12.68 -14.49
N ASP A 5 8.84 12.61 -13.46
CA ASP A 5 9.00 11.40 -12.66
C ASP A 5 8.56 11.67 -11.24
N ALA A 6 7.45 11.08 -10.84
CA ALA A 6 6.83 11.29 -9.54
C ALA A 6 6.99 10.02 -8.70
N GLN A 7 8.22 9.76 -8.25
CA GLN A 7 8.54 8.56 -7.46
C GLN A 7 8.24 8.75 -5.97
N THR A 8 8.21 10.01 -5.51
CA THR A 8 7.94 10.39 -4.13
C THR A 8 6.81 11.42 -4.01
N TYR A 9 6.31 11.58 -2.78
CA TYR A 9 5.33 12.61 -2.43
C TYR A 9 5.83 14.04 -2.69
N GLU A 10 7.13 14.28 -2.52
CA GLU A 10 7.74 15.57 -2.81
C GLU A 10 7.79 15.85 -4.32
N ASP A 11 8.18 14.85 -5.11
CA ASP A 11 8.18 14.93 -6.57
C ASP A 11 6.77 15.20 -7.11
N MET A 12 5.73 14.62 -6.48
CA MET A 12 4.35 14.77 -6.92
C MET A 12 3.85 16.22 -6.87
N ALA A 13 4.16 16.97 -5.82
CA ALA A 13 3.77 18.37 -5.72
C ALA A 13 4.40 19.20 -6.85
N GLN A 14 5.69 18.97 -7.11
CA GLN A 14 6.45 19.68 -8.14
C GLN A 14 5.99 19.30 -9.55
N VAL A 15 5.75 18.01 -9.82
CA VAL A 15 5.23 17.51 -11.09
C VAL A 15 3.85 18.08 -11.38
N LEU A 16 2.96 18.07 -10.39
CA LEU A 16 1.61 18.63 -10.54
C LEU A 16 1.66 20.13 -10.80
N GLU A 17 2.55 20.86 -10.14
CA GLU A 17 2.70 22.30 -10.36
C GLU A 17 3.34 22.61 -11.73
N THR A 18 4.31 21.82 -12.17
CA THR A 18 4.90 21.95 -13.51
C THR A 18 3.82 21.77 -14.58
N LEU A 19 2.98 20.74 -14.45
CA LEU A 19 1.83 20.53 -15.33
C LEU A 19 0.84 21.70 -15.26
N ALA A 20 0.55 22.21 -14.07
CA ALA A 20 -0.35 23.33 -13.87
C ALA A 20 0.13 24.60 -14.58
N VAL A 21 1.42 24.91 -14.55
CA VAL A 21 2.03 26.04 -15.26
C VAL A 21 1.89 25.85 -16.77
N LEU A 22 2.22 24.66 -17.30
CA LEU A 22 2.12 24.36 -18.73
C LEU A 22 0.68 24.45 -19.26
N LEU A 23 -0.30 24.12 -18.43
CA LEU A 23 -1.72 24.22 -18.74
C LEU A 23 -2.31 25.63 -18.50
N GLY A 24 -1.48 26.62 -18.19
CA GLY A 24 -1.91 28.01 -17.95
C GLY A 24 -2.72 28.20 -16.66
N ARG A 25 -2.54 27.31 -15.68
CA ARG A 25 -3.26 27.29 -14.39
C ARG A 25 -2.31 27.27 -13.18
N PRO A 26 -1.36 28.21 -13.05
CA PRO A 26 -0.38 28.21 -11.96
C PRO A 26 -1.03 28.14 -10.57
N GLY A 27 -0.36 27.46 -9.66
CA GLY A 27 -0.78 27.14 -8.30
C GLY A 27 -1.85 26.04 -8.19
N SER A 28 -2.44 25.59 -9.30
CA SER A 28 -3.48 24.54 -9.22
C SER A 28 -2.92 23.17 -8.87
N GLY A 29 -1.65 22.90 -9.21
CA GLY A 29 -0.95 21.66 -8.86
C GLY A 29 -0.70 21.58 -7.36
N ILE A 30 -0.14 22.66 -6.77
CA ILE A 30 0.04 22.77 -5.32
C ILE A 30 -1.30 22.62 -4.57
N ARG A 31 -2.36 23.28 -5.05
CA ARG A 31 -3.71 23.17 -4.44
C ARG A 31 -4.26 21.75 -4.51
N LEU A 32 -4.03 21.05 -5.63
CA LEU A 32 -4.45 19.66 -5.79
C LEU A 32 -3.70 18.77 -4.80
N TRP A 33 -2.36 18.84 -4.78
CA TRP A 33 -1.54 18.05 -3.87
C TRP A 33 -1.93 18.25 -2.41
N ARG A 34 -2.11 19.50 -1.98
CA ARG A 34 -2.55 19.81 -0.61
C ARG A 34 -3.86 19.10 -0.23
N ARG A 35 -4.87 19.12 -1.12
CA ARG A 35 -6.14 18.41 -0.87
C ARG A 35 -5.93 16.91 -0.72
N THR A 36 -5.13 16.31 -1.60
CA THR A 36 -4.78 14.88 -1.54
C THR A 36 -4.05 14.55 -0.23
N SER A 37 -3.07 15.36 0.19
CA SER A 37 -2.34 15.16 1.46
C SER A 37 -3.25 15.33 2.70
N GLU A 38 -4.18 16.28 2.69
CA GLU A 38 -5.18 16.46 3.76
C GLU A 38 -6.08 15.22 3.86
N GLN A 39 -6.52 14.66 2.73
CA GLN A 39 -7.32 13.43 2.71
C GLN A 39 -6.54 12.23 3.25
N LEU A 40 -5.25 12.09 2.91
CA LEU A 40 -4.39 11.05 3.48
C LEU A 40 -4.30 11.16 5.00
N ALA A 41 -4.09 12.37 5.53
CA ALA A 41 -4.06 12.60 6.98
C ALA A 41 -5.40 12.29 7.67
N MET A 42 -6.53 12.55 7.00
CA MET A 42 -7.86 12.15 7.50
C MET A 42 -8.04 10.63 7.51
N LEU A 43 -7.53 9.93 6.49
CA LEU A 43 -7.60 8.48 6.37
C LEU A 43 -6.73 7.76 7.42
N GLN A 44 -5.55 8.29 7.73
CA GLN A 44 -4.70 7.78 8.81
C GLN A 44 -5.46 7.69 10.15
N ARG A 45 -6.28 8.70 10.46
CA ARG A 45 -7.08 8.74 11.70
C ARG A 45 -8.20 7.68 11.73
N GLN A 46 -8.56 7.12 10.58
CA GLN A 46 -9.58 6.09 10.44
C GLN A 46 -9.01 4.67 10.52
N ILE A 47 -7.68 4.53 10.57
CA ILE A 47 -7.02 3.24 10.75
C ILE A 47 -7.39 2.69 12.14
N PRO A 48 -8.00 1.48 12.21
CA PRO A 48 -8.36 0.87 13.49
C PRO A 48 -7.16 0.77 14.43
N PRO A 49 -7.31 1.04 15.74
CA PRO A 49 -6.18 1.04 16.69
C PRO A 49 -5.32 -0.22 16.66
N LYS A 50 -5.93 -1.39 16.38
CA LYS A 50 -5.21 -2.67 16.29
C LYS A 50 -4.17 -2.75 15.15
N TRP A 51 -4.29 -1.87 14.14
CA TRP A 51 -3.42 -1.83 12.97
C TRP A 51 -2.37 -0.71 13.03
N GLN A 52 -2.49 0.24 13.95
CA GLN A 52 -1.52 1.32 14.11
C GLN A 52 -0.12 0.77 14.42
N GLY A 53 0.90 1.20 13.67
CA GLY A 53 2.28 0.76 13.84
C GLY A 53 2.56 -0.70 13.49
N LYS A 54 1.62 -1.41 12.86
CA LYS A 54 1.78 -2.83 12.52
C LYS A 54 2.69 -3.04 11.31
N LYS A 55 3.40 -4.16 11.31
CA LYS A 55 4.30 -4.53 10.21
C LYS A 55 3.49 -5.01 9.02
N VAL A 56 3.73 -4.42 7.86
CA VAL A 56 3.04 -4.73 6.61
C VAL A 56 4.00 -5.23 5.55
N TYR A 57 3.59 -6.29 4.87
CA TYR A 57 4.16 -6.75 3.61
C TYR A 57 3.18 -6.45 2.49
N PHE A 58 3.56 -5.56 1.57
CA PHE A 58 2.78 -5.27 0.37
C PHE A 58 3.41 -5.97 -0.83
N GLU A 59 2.66 -6.88 -1.43
CA GLU A 59 3.11 -7.66 -2.58
C GLU A 59 2.50 -7.10 -3.87
N LEU A 60 3.36 -6.58 -4.75
CA LEU A 60 2.97 -6.05 -6.06
C LEU A 60 2.53 -7.15 -7.02
N HIS A 61 3.38 -8.18 -7.13
CA HIS A 61 3.18 -9.35 -7.97
C HIS A 61 3.59 -10.59 -7.18
N GLY A 62 2.72 -11.59 -7.10
CA GLY A 62 2.97 -12.84 -6.37
C GLY A 62 3.68 -13.92 -7.19
N GLY A 63 4.10 -14.99 -6.51
CA GLY A 63 4.78 -16.15 -7.12
C GLY A 63 6.17 -16.43 -6.53
N THR A 64 6.96 -17.25 -7.23
CA THR A 64 8.29 -17.72 -6.78
C THR A 64 9.34 -16.60 -6.65
N SER A 65 9.07 -15.42 -7.25
CA SER A 65 9.87 -14.21 -7.10
C SER A 65 8.96 -13.02 -6.90
N ALA A 66 8.30 -12.98 -5.74
CA ALA A 66 7.37 -11.92 -5.42
C ALA A 66 8.09 -10.56 -5.34
N THR A 67 7.55 -9.57 -6.04
CA THR A 67 8.04 -8.19 -5.98
C THR A 67 7.26 -7.46 -4.89
N ALA A 68 7.97 -6.90 -3.92
CA ALA A 68 7.36 -6.10 -2.86
C ALA A 68 7.28 -4.63 -3.27
N ALA A 69 6.42 -3.86 -2.60
CA ALA A 69 6.56 -2.41 -2.56
C ALA A 69 7.50 -2.02 -1.41
N GLY A 70 8.69 -1.51 -1.73
CA GLY A 70 9.67 -1.01 -0.76
C GLY A 70 9.23 0.30 -0.13
N GLU A 71 9.78 0.64 1.04
CA GLU A 71 9.44 1.84 1.80
C GLU A 71 9.68 3.14 1.01
N ALA A 72 10.73 3.16 0.18
CA ALA A 72 11.04 4.30 -0.67
C ALA A 72 10.06 4.49 -1.84
N SER A 73 9.29 3.47 -2.21
CA SER A 73 8.29 3.55 -3.29
C SER A 73 7.10 4.41 -2.89
N PHE A 74 6.33 4.85 -3.89
CA PHE A 74 5.09 5.60 -3.68
C PHE A 74 4.06 4.85 -2.79
N ILE A 75 3.97 3.53 -2.95
CA ILE A 75 3.14 2.67 -2.09
C ILE A 75 3.71 2.62 -0.67
N GLY A 76 5.03 2.48 -0.54
CA GLY A 76 5.73 2.51 0.75
C GLY A 76 5.47 3.79 1.54
N GLN A 77 5.55 4.94 0.88
CA GLN A 77 5.23 6.25 1.47
C GLN A 77 3.76 6.35 1.88
N THR A 78 2.85 5.74 1.12
CA THR A 78 1.42 5.68 1.47
C THR A 78 1.17 4.83 2.70
N LEU A 79 1.81 3.66 2.80
CA LEU A 79 1.75 2.82 4.01
C LEU A 79 2.30 3.56 5.23
N GLN A 80 3.41 4.28 5.06
CA GLN A 80 4.00 5.12 6.11
C GLN A 80 3.05 6.26 6.52
N GLY A 81 2.43 6.95 5.56
CA GLY A 81 1.44 8.00 5.81
C GLY A 81 0.20 7.49 6.55
N LEU A 82 -0.18 6.23 6.35
CA LEU A 82 -1.22 5.53 7.09
C LEU A 82 -0.77 5.01 8.47
N GLY A 83 0.49 5.21 8.85
CA GLY A 83 1.04 4.77 10.15
C GLY A 83 1.39 3.29 10.21
N LEU A 84 1.58 2.62 9.07
CA LEU A 84 2.03 1.24 8.98
C LEU A 84 3.55 1.16 8.82
N VAL A 85 4.15 0.05 9.25
CA VAL A 85 5.60 -0.18 9.19
C VAL A 85 5.92 -1.16 8.07
N ASN A 86 6.55 -0.71 6.99
CA ASN A 86 6.88 -1.59 5.86
C ASN A 86 8.03 -2.55 6.23
N ILE A 87 7.86 -3.85 5.98
CA ILE A 87 8.95 -4.81 6.19
C ILE A 87 10.07 -4.67 5.15
N ALA A 88 9.76 -4.12 3.98
CA ALA A 88 10.73 -3.81 2.93
C ALA A 88 11.27 -2.40 3.19
N GLY A 89 12.22 -2.29 4.11
CA GLY A 89 12.77 -1.02 4.61
C GLY A 89 13.47 -0.16 3.55
N ARG A 90 13.88 1.05 3.93
CA ARG A 90 14.52 2.05 3.04
C ARG A 90 15.87 1.63 2.47
N ASP A 91 16.53 0.64 3.04
CA ASP A 91 17.80 0.07 2.57
C ASP A 91 17.63 -0.81 1.33
N LEU A 92 16.39 -1.18 0.99
CA LEU A 92 16.06 -1.96 -0.19
C LEU A 92 15.65 -1.06 -1.38
N PRO A 93 15.80 -1.55 -2.62
CA PRO A 93 15.23 -0.90 -3.81
C PRO A 93 13.72 -0.61 -3.64
N MET A 94 13.18 0.35 -4.41
CA MET A 94 11.75 0.68 -4.39
C MET A 94 10.85 -0.53 -4.68
N TYR A 95 11.33 -1.46 -5.51
CA TYR A 95 10.60 -2.67 -5.89
C TYR A 95 11.50 -3.91 -5.73
N PRO A 96 11.82 -4.30 -4.49
CA PRO A 96 12.74 -5.40 -4.26
C PRO A 96 12.05 -6.73 -4.52
N ARG A 97 12.78 -7.69 -5.09
CA ARG A 97 12.35 -9.09 -5.10
C ARG A 97 12.70 -9.68 -3.75
N LEU A 98 11.69 -10.01 -2.95
CA LEU A 98 11.89 -10.62 -1.63
C LEU A 98 11.79 -12.13 -1.73
N ASN A 99 12.74 -12.84 -1.14
CA ASN A 99 12.63 -14.29 -1.00
C ASN A 99 11.58 -14.64 0.09
N PRO A 100 10.92 -15.81 -0.01
CA PRO A 100 9.92 -16.23 0.97
C PRO A 100 10.44 -16.24 2.41
N GLU A 101 11.69 -16.63 2.62
CA GLU A 101 12.33 -16.74 3.94
C GLU A 101 12.46 -15.37 4.63
N TYR A 102 12.73 -14.31 3.86
CA TYR A 102 12.80 -12.94 4.34
C TYR A 102 11.45 -12.50 4.90
N VAL A 103 10.37 -12.70 4.12
CA VAL A 103 9.01 -12.32 4.55
C VAL A 103 8.61 -13.08 5.81
N VAL A 104 8.92 -14.37 5.85
CA VAL A 104 8.62 -15.22 7.01
C VAL A 104 9.42 -14.81 8.25
N ARG A 105 10.69 -14.43 8.10
CA ARG A 105 11.53 -13.93 9.20
C ARG A 105 11.08 -12.56 9.70
N ALA A 106 10.70 -11.67 8.78
CA ALA A 106 10.17 -10.35 9.11
C ALA A 106 8.84 -10.45 9.89
N ASN A 107 8.10 -11.54 9.66
CA ASN A 107 6.87 -11.92 10.36
C ASN A 107 5.85 -10.76 10.41
N PRO A 108 5.34 -10.31 9.25
CA PRO A 108 4.40 -9.19 9.20
C PRO A 108 3.08 -9.53 9.90
N ASP A 109 2.46 -8.50 10.48
CA ASP A 109 1.11 -8.54 11.03
C ASP A 109 0.04 -8.41 9.94
N LEU A 110 0.41 -7.77 8.83
CA LEU A 110 -0.44 -7.51 7.68
C LEU A 110 0.23 -7.95 6.38
N ILE A 111 -0.52 -8.65 5.53
CA ILE A 111 -0.13 -8.90 4.15
C ILE A 111 -1.17 -8.24 3.26
N ILE A 112 -0.73 -7.41 2.31
CA ILE A 112 -1.60 -6.79 1.30
C ILE A 112 -1.21 -7.36 -0.06
N THR A 113 -2.17 -7.93 -0.76
CA THR A 113 -1.98 -8.47 -2.12
C THR A 113 -3.15 -8.07 -3.02
N MET A 114 -2.96 -8.19 -4.33
CA MET A 114 -4.06 -8.38 -5.26
C MET A 114 -4.93 -9.58 -4.83
N ALA A 115 -6.24 -9.55 -5.09
CA ALA A 115 -7.15 -10.62 -4.69
C ALA A 115 -6.87 -11.93 -5.45
N GLU A 116 -6.60 -11.82 -6.75
CA GLU A 116 -6.24 -12.95 -7.59
C GLU A 116 -4.72 -13.00 -7.80
N THR A 117 -4.03 -13.73 -6.94
CA THR A 117 -2.60 -14.03 -7.12
C THR A 117 -2.41 -15.48 -7.54
N ALA A 118 -1.42 -15.76 -8.40
CA ALA A 118 -1.10 -17.12 -8.85
C ALA A 118 -0.91 -18.12 -7.69
N ILE A 119 -0.27 -17.69 -6.59
CA ILE A 119 -0.10 -18.49 -5.37
C ILE A 119 -0.45 -17.62 -4.16
N PRO A 120 -1.66 -17.79 -3.58
CA PRO A 120 -2.07 -17.05 -2.38
C PRO A 120 -1.11 -17.27 -1.22
N PRO A 121 -0.86 -16.25 -0.36
CA PRO A 121 -0.04 -16.38 0.84
C PRO A 121 -0.38 -17.58 1.72
N SER A 122 -1.66 -17.92 1.86
CA SER A 122 -2.15 -19.08 2.63
C SER A 122 -1.65 -20.43 2.10
N ASN A 123 -1.34 -20.51 0.81
CA ASN A 123 -0.96 -21.75 0.13
C ASN A 123 0.56 -21.89 0.02
N ARG A 124 1.33 -20.92 0.53
CA ARG A 124 2.80 -20.94 0.47
C ARG A 124 3.37 -21.75 1.63
N GLN A 125 4.26 -22.68 1.30
CA GLN A 125 4.91 -23.53 2.30
C GLN A 125 5.65 -22.68 3.34
N GLY A 126 5.45 -23.00 4.63
CA GLY A 126 6.12 -22.31 5.74
C GLY A 126 5.62 -20.90 6.04
N TRP A 127 4.57 -20.41 5.35
CA TRP A 127 3.96 -19.10 5.62
C TRP A 127 2.86 -19.18 6.69
N ASN A 128 2.33 -20.37 6.99
CA ASN A 128 1.35 -20.61 8.06
C ASN A 128 1.81 -20.11 9.45
N ARG A 129 3.11 -19.87 9.65
CA ARG A 129 3.66 -19.28 10.88
C ARG A 129 3.72 -17.74 10.90
N ILE A 130 3.40 -17.07 9.80
CA ILE A 130 3.35 -15.60 9.72
C ILE A 130 2.14 -15.10 10.51
N ALA A 131 2.35 -14.07 11.34
CA ALA A 131 1.31 -13.49 12.19
C ALA A 131 0.08 -13.04 11.39
N ALA A 132 0.27 -12.41 10.23
CA ALA A 132 -0.82 -12.04 9.32
C ALA A 132 -1.73 -13.22 8.95
N LEU A 133 -1.19 -14.41 8.69
CA LEU A 133 -2.01 -15.55 8.30
C LEU A 133 -2.69 -16.23 9.50
N ARG A 134 -2.04 -16.24 10.67
CA ARG A 134 -2.64 -16.78 11.90
C ARG A 134 -3.77 -15.90 12.46
N ASN A 135 -3.66 -14.58 12.27
CA ASN A 135 -4.53 -13.60 12.91
C ASN A 135 -5.49 -12.91 11.93
N ASN A 136 -5.75 -13.50 10.77
CA ASN A 136 -6.64 -12.97 9.74
C ASN A 136 -6.25 -11.52 9.31
N GLY A 137 -4.96 -11.28 9.14
CA GLY A 137 -4.34 -10.02 8.68
C GLY A 137 -4.01 -10.02 7.17
N HIS A 138 -4.70 -10.83 6.36
CA HIS A 138 -4.51 -10.83 4.90
C HIS A 138 -5.55 -9.92 4.23
N CYS A 139 -5.09 -8.76 3.77
CA CYS A 139 -5.87 -7.86 2.96
C CYS A 139 -5.75 -8.23 1.48
N ARG A 140 -6.89 -8.50 0.85
CA ARG A 140 -7.00 -8.80 -0.57
C ARG A 140 -7.72 -7.66 -1.27
N ILE A 141 -7.03 -7.00 -2.19
CA ILE A 141 -7.56 -5.87 -2.96
C ILE A 141 -8.09 -6.39 -4.31
N PRO A 142 -9.36 -6.12 -4.68
CA PRO A 142 -9.92 -6.49 -5.98
C PRO A 142 -9.05 -6.01 -7.16
N ASN A 143 -8.99 -6.79 -8.24
CA ASN A 143 -8.07 -6.52 -9.36
C ASN A 143 -8.39 -5.20 -10.09
N ASP A 144 -9.67 -4.88 -10.22
CA ASP A 144 -10.18 -3.64 -10.83
C ASP A 144 -9.82 -2.40 -10.01
N GLU A 145 -9.72 -2.54 -8.69
CA GLU A 145 -9.29 -1.49 -7.78
C GLU A 145 -7.75 -1.44 -7.64
N TYR A 146 -7.05 -2.53 -7.94
CA TYR A 146 -5.61 -2.67 -7.73
C TYR A 146 -4.77 -1.70 -8.58
N ASP A 147 -5.24 -1.38 -9.79
CA ASP A 147 -4.59 -0.42 -10.69
C ASP A 147 -4.42 0.96 -10.03
N ILE A 148 -5.35 1.34 -9.14
CA ILE A 148 -5.30 2.60 -8.40
C ILE A 148 -4.14 2.61 -7.40
N LEU A 149 -3.80 1.45 -6.79
CA LEU A 149 -2.72 1.38 -5.79
C LEU A 149 -1.32 1.45 -6.40
N VAL A 150 -1.15 0.97 -7.63
CA VAL A 150 0.18 0.76 -8.22
C VAL A 150 0.64 1.89 -9.14
N ARG A 151 -0.22 2.89 -9.39
CA ARG A 151 0.11 4.04 -10.24
C ARG A 151 0.36 5.30 -9.41
N PRO A 152 1.59 5.83 -9.41
CA PRO A 152 1.88 7.12 -8.78
C PRO A 152 1.02 8.23 -9.40
N GLY A 153 0.34 9.01 -8.55
CA GLY A 153 -0.54 10.06 -9.04
C GLY A 153 -1.43 10.71 -7.97
N PRO A 154 -2.24 11.71 -8.37
CA PRO A 154 -3.10 12.47 -7.46
C PRO A 154 -4.26 11.67 -6.85
N ARG A 155 -4.47 10.42 -7.29
CA ARG A 155 -5.48 9.48 -6.76
C ARG A 155 -4.97 8.62 -5.61
N ILE A 156 -3.86 9.00 -4.98
CA ILE A 156 -3.27 8.21 -3.90
C ILE A 156 -4.13 8.19 -2.63
N ASP A 157 -4.98 9.19 -2.44
CA ASP A 157 -6.02 9.17 -1.41
C ASP A 157 -7.05 8.06 -1.67
N GLU A 158 -7.37 7.75 -2.92
CA GLU A 158 -8.22 6.61 -3.29
C GLU A 158 -7.54 5.29 -2.94
N ALA A 159 -6.26 5.13 -3.32
CA ALA A 159 -5.45 3.96 -2.95
C ALA A 159 -5.36 3.76 -1.42
N ALA A 160 -5.10 4.83 -0.68
CA ALA A 160 -5.06 4.80 0.78
C ALA A 160 -6.43 4.42 1.38
N ARG A 161 -7.53 4.90 0.78
CA ARG A 161 -8.89 4.57 1.23
C ARG A 161 -9.18 3.08 1.06
N LEU A 162 -8.74 2.46 -0.03
CA LEU A 162 -8.88 1.02 -0.24
C LEU A 162 -8.17 0.21 0.84
N ILE A 163 -6.95 0.63 1.21
CA ILE A 163 -6.20 0.01 2.31
C ILE A 163 -6.96 0.17 3.63
N VAL A 164 -7.40 1.39 3.97
CA VAL A 164 -8.15 1.68 5.21
C VAL A 164 -9.43 0.84 5.29
N GLN A 165 -10.23 0.78 4.23
CA GLN A 165 -11.46 -0.01 4.18
C GLN A 165 -11.18 -1.50 4.38
N CYS A 166 -10.12 -2.01 3.78
CA CYS A 166 -9.70 -3.39 3.99
C CYS A 166 -9.34 -3.64 5.45
N LEU A 167 -8.54 -2.76 6.06
CA LEU A 167 -8.14 -2.86 7.46
C LEU A 167 -9.33 -2.76 8.42
N GLN A 168 -10.31 -1.91 8.12
CA GLN A 168 -11.58 -1.82 8.85
C GLN A 168 -12.36 -3.13 8.79
N ARG A 169 -12.51 -3.74 7.60
CA ARG A 169 -13.15 -5.06 7.46
C ARG A 169 -12.43 -6.13 8.28
N LEU A 170 -11.10 -6.17 8.24
CA LEU A 170 -10.31 -7.11 9.05
C LEU A 170 -10.39 -6.81 10.56
N ALA A 171 -10.82 -5.61 10.97
CA ALA A 171 -10.99 -5.23 12.37
C ALA A 171 -12.33 -5.64 12.97
N LEU A 172 -13.32 -5.97 12.14
CA LEU A 172 -14.59 -6.48 12.60
C LEU A 172 -14.40 -7.88 13.23
N PRO A 173 -15.04 -8.18 14.37
CA PRO A 173 -15.07 -9.53 14.90
C PRO A 173 -15.71 -10.46 13.86
N ASN A 174 -15.16 -11.66 13.69
CA ASN A 174 -15.66 -12.69 12.76
C ASN A 174 -17.10 -13.08 13.12
N ALA A 175 -18.07 -12.30 12.66
CA ALA A 175 -19.49 -12.57 12.77
C ALA A 175 -20.10 -12.44 11.37
N ALA A 176 -19.76 -13.37 10.47
CA ALA A 176 -20.51 -13.76 9.25
C ALA A 176 -19.61 -14.51 8.24
N MET A 177 -19.10 -15.68 8.60
CA MET A 177 -18.68 -16.71 7.62
C MET A 177 -19.20 -18.08 8.04
N SER A 178 -20.47 -18.13 8.47
CA SER A 178 -21.26 -19.36 8.56
C SER A 178 -22.50 -19.16 7.69
N LYS A 179 -22.73 -20.13 6.80
CA LYS A 179 -23.72 -20.17 5.70
C LYS A 179 -23.19 -19.45 4.44
N GLN A 180 -22.92 -20.13 3.33
CA GLN A 180 -23.63 -21.25 2.68
C GLN A 180 -22.67 -22.32 2.13
#